data_AF-A0A2D6R2A2-F1
#
_entry.id   AF-A0A2D6R2A2-F1
#
_cell.length_a   1.000
_cell.length_b   1.000
_cell.length_c   1.000
_cell.angle_alpha   90.00
_cell.angle_beta   90.00
_cell.angle_gamma   90.00
#
_symmetry.space_group_name_H-M   'P 1'
#
loop_
_entity.id
_entity.type
_entity.pdbx_description
1 polymer ?
#
loop_
_entity_poly.entity_id
_entity_poly.type
_entity_poly.pdbx_seq_one_letter_code
_entity_poly.pdbx_strand_id
1 'polypeptide(L)'
;MLSEFIKSEIVKQSGPMLLKITDWEVVEFKDEKSGRTDKKLALAVDNGQKLVLNVENARTLIDGFGDETDDWIGRTLEAYFEPNVTFGGKKVGGLRVRLPKSDDAVEAAS
;
A
#
# COMPACT_ATOMS: atom_id res chain seq x y z
N MET A 1 -3.18 17.57 -11.19
CA MET A 1 -3.33 17.35 -9.75
C MET A 1 -2.81 15.96 -9.45
N LEU A 2 -1.70 15.84 -8.71
CA LEU A 2 -1.21 14.52 -8.28
C LEU A 2 -2.22 13.95 -7.28
N SER A 3 -2.47 12.64 -7.37
CA SER A 3 -3.36 11.93 -6.46
C SER A 3 -2.69 11.81 -5.09
N GLU A 4 -3.38 12.16 -4.01
CA GLU A 4 -2.93 11.91 -2.63
C GLU A 4 -2.65 10.42 -2.39
N PHE A 5 -3.41 9.54 -3.05
CA PHE A 5 -3.27 8.10 -2.91
C PHE A 5 -2.48 7.46 -4.05
N ILE A 6 -1.68 6.46 -3.72
CA ILE A 6 -1.04 5.57 -4.69
C ILE A 6 -2.12 4.70 -5.33
N LYS A 7 -2.24 4.79 -6.66
CA LYS A 7 -3.20 4.03 -7.46
C LYS A 7 -2.49 2.92 -8.21
N SER A 8 -3.23 1.85 -8.52
CA SER A 8 -2.73 0.75 -9.34
C SER A 8 -2.16 1.21 -10.68
N GLU A 9 -2.75 2.24 -11.29
CA GLU A 9 -2.30 2.80 -12.57
C GLU A 9 -0.90 3.44 -12.48
N ILE A 10 -0.56 4.08 -11.36
CA ILE A 10 0.78 4.67 -11.14
C ILE A 10 1.81 3.55 -11.13
N VAL A 11 1.57 2.51 -10.32
CA VAL A 11 2.49 1.38 -10.19
C VAL A 11 2.56 0.53 -11.47
N LYS A 12 1.47 0.45 -12.23
CA LYS A 12 1.45 -0.21 -13.55
C LYS A 12 2.35 0.52 -14.55
N GLN A 13 2.38 1.86 -14.53
CA GLN A 13 3.18 2.67 -15.45
C GLN A 13 4.64 2.78 -15.02
N SER A 14 4.88 2.97 -13.72
CA SER A 14 6.22 3.18 -13.16
C SER A 14 6.96 1.87 -12.86
N GLY A 15 6.26 0.74 -12.79
CA GLY A 15 6.80 -0.53 -12.30
C GLY A 15 6.75 -0.62 -10.77
N PRO A 16 7.31 -1.70 -10.19
CA PRO A 16 7.36 -1.87 -8.75
C PRO A 16 8.10 -0.71 -8.05
N MET A 17 7.56 -0.28 -6.92
CA MET A 17 8.07 0.86 -6.16
C MET A 17 8.41 0.42 -4.74
N LEU A 18 9.65 0.68 -4.31
CA LEU A 18 10.02 0.58 -2.89
C LEU A 18 9.53 1.84 -2.18
N LEU A 19 8.80 1.65 -1.09
CA LEU A 19 8.16 2.72 -0.33
C LEU A 19 8.47 2.51 1.15
N LYS A 20 9.11 3.50 1.77
CA LYS A 20 9.31 3.50 3.22
C LYS A 20 8.06 4.06 3.90
N ILE A 21 7.52 3.31 4.86
CA ILE A 21 6.38 3.72 5.68
C ILE A 21 6.86 4.82 6.63
N THR A 22 6.17 5.96 6.62
CA THR A 22 6.51 7.11 7.46
C THR A 22 5.47 7.37 8.55
N ASP A 23 4.22 7.00 8.30
CA ASP A 23 3.12 7.13 9.26
C ASP A 23 1.94 6.24 8.82
N TRP A 24 0.90 6.12 9.65
CA TRP A 24 -0.36 5.48 9.28
C TRP A 24 -1.57 6.27 9.78
N GLU A 25 -2.68 6.15 9.07
CA GLU A 25 -3.94 6.77 9.48
C GLU A 25 -5.16 5.95 9.01
N VAL A 26 -6.30 6.16 9.66
CA VAL A 26 -7.58 5.64 9.19
C VAL A 26 -8.27 6.70 8.34
N VAL A 27 -8.42 6.42 7.05
CA VAL A 27 -9.08 7.29 6.08
C VAL A 27 -10.54 6.85 5.89
N GLU A 28 -11.46 7.81 5.94
CA GLU A 28 -12.87 7.61 5.66
C GLU A 28 -13.18 7.86 4.17
N PHE A 29 -13.72 6.85 3.49
CA PHE A 29 -14.22 6.95 2.13
C PHE A 29 -15.73 6.99 2.16
N LYS A 30 -16.31 8.13 1.79
CA LYS A 30 -17.75 8.30 1.67
C LYS A 30 -18.18 7.94 0.25
N ASP A 31 -19.03 6.93 0.12
CA ASP A 31 -19.70 6.60 -1.13
C ASP A 31 -20.92 7.52 -1.30
N GLU A 32 -20.87 8.42 -2.28
CA GLU A 32 -21.91 9.42 -2.51
C GLU A 32 -23.25 8.80 -2.96
N LYS A 33 -23.23 7.59 -3.55
CA LYS A 33 -24.44 6.95 -4.09
C LYS A 33 -25.21 6.18 -3.03
N SER A 34 -24.51 5.54 -2.11
CA SER A 34 -25.09 4.71 -1.04
C SER A 34 -25.14 5.42 0.30
N GLY A 35 -24.42 6.55 0.46
CA GLY A 35 -24.26 7.25 1.73
C GLY A 35 -23.39 6.51 2.74
N ARG A 36 -22.85 5.34 2.37
CA ARG A 36 -22.01 4.51 3.23
C ARG A 36 -20.64 5.16 3.41
N THR A 37 -20.13 5.08 4.64
CA THR A 37 -18.75 5.47 4.95
C THR A 37 -17.95 4.21 5.24
N ASP A 38 -16.89 3.98 4.47
CA ASP A 38 -15.96 2.88 4.68
C ASP A 38 -14.64 3.43 5.24
N LYS A 39 -14.24 2.93 6.40
CA LYS A 39 -12.94 3.22 7.03
C LYS A 39 -11.89 2.26 6.48
N LYS A 40 -10.74 2.80 6.07
CA LYS A 40 -9.60 1.98 5.62
C LYS A 40 -8.31 2.50 6.21
N LEU A 41 -7.43 1.58 6.59
CA LEU A 41 -6.06 1.90 6.98
C LEU A 41 -5.28 2.36 5.74
N ALA A 42 -4.58 3.49 5.87
CA ALA A 42 -3.68 4.01 4.85
C ALA A 42 -2.29 4.25 5.46
N LEU A 43 -1.25 3.93 4.70
CA LEU A 43 0.13 4.17 5.09
C LEU A 43 0.63 5.41 4.37
N ALA A 44 1.09 6.41 5.12
CA ALA A 44 1.89 7.48 4.54
C ALA A 44 3.27 6.91 4.20
N VAL A 45 3.80 7.29 3.04
CA VAL A 45 5.12 6.84 2.59
C VAL A 45 6.02 8.02 2.22
N ASP A 46 7.32 7.74 2.13
CA ASP A 46 8.39 8.72 1.86
C ASP A 46 8.20 9.60 0.62
N ASN A 47 7.46 9.14 -0.38
CA ASN A 47 7.15 9.92 -1.58
C ASN A 47 6.01 10.96 -1.40
N GLY A 48 5.46 11.08 -0.18
CA GLY A 48 4.40 12.03 0.17
C GLY A 48 2.99 11.59 -0.23
N GLN A 49 2.82 10.38 -0.77
CA GLN A 49 1.51 9.78 -1.06
C GLN A 49 1.09 8.81 0.06
N LYS A 50 -0.17 8.38 0.00
CA LYS A 50 -0.76 7.40 0.91
C LYS A 50 -1.11 6.11 0.19
N LEU A 51 -0.77 4.98 0.78
CA LEU A 51 -1.11 3.66 0.29
C LEU A 51 -2.31 3.11 1.08
N VAL A 52 -3.49 3.09 0.44
CA VAL A 52 -4.69 2.52 1.06
C VAL A 52 -4.60 0.99 1.07
N LEU A 53 -4.72 0.40 2.25
CA LEU A 53 -4.67 -1.04 2.41
C LEU A 53 -6.06 -1.66 2.18
N ASN A 54 -6.07 -2.70 1.34
CA ASN A 54 -7.14 -3.68 1.35
C ASN A 54 -6.77 -4.82 2.33
N VAL A 55 -7.74 -5.69 2.62
CA VAL A 55 -7.58 -6.79 3.59
C VAL A 55 -6.36 -7.66 3.29
N GLU A 56 -6.16 -8.01 2.03
CA GLU A 56 -5.06 -8.89 1.62
C GLU A 56 -3.69 -8.21 1.74
N ASN A 57 -3.59 -6.93 1.37
CA ASN A 57 -2.36 -6.16 1.52
C ASN A 57 -2.03 -5.96 3.01
N ALA A 58 -3.04 -5.69 3.84
CA ALA A 58 -2.86 -5.61 5.29
C ALA A 58 -2.36 -6.94 5.87
N ARG A 59 -2.95 -8.08 5.45
CA ARG A 59 -2.48 -9.42 5.85
C ARG A 59 -1.02 -9.67 5.48
N THR A 60 -0.62 -9.32 4.27
CA THR A 60 0.78 -9.46 3.84
C THR A 60 1.73 -8.64 4.72
N LEU A 61 1.34 -7.43 5.13
CA LEU A 61 2.15 -6.61 6.04
C LEU A 61 2.13 -7.16 7.46
N ILE A 62 1.00 -7.66 7.96
CA ILE A 62 0.91 -8.31 9.27
C ILE A 62 1.84 -9.53 9.33
N ASP A 63 1.81 -10.39 8.31
CA ASP A 63 2.65 -11.59 8.24
C ASP A 63 4.15 -11.26 8.22
N GLY A 64 4.52 -10.10 7.67
CA GLY A 64 5.91 -9.67 7.57
C GLY A 64 6.41 -8.77 8.68
N PHE A 65 5.53 -7.93 9.21
CA PHE A 65 5.86 -6.84 10.11
C PHE A 65 5.31 -6.99 11.53
N GLY A 66 4.36 -7.89 11.75
CA GLY A 66 3.62 -8.00 13.00
C GLY A 66 2.28 -7.29 12.92
N ASP A 67 1.43 -7.51 13.92
CA ASP A 67 0.07 -6.97 14.01
C ASP A 67 0.00 -5.54 14.55
N GLU A 68 1.06 -5.04 15.18
CA GLU A 68 1.17 -3.65 15.64
C GLU A 68 1.57 -2.73 14.48
N THR A 69 0.69 -1.79 14.12
CA THR A 69 0.90 -0.85 13.01
C THR A 69 1.98 0.18 13.30
N ASP A 70 2.19 0.55 14.57
CA ASP A 70 3.26 1.47 14.95
C ASP A 70 4.65 0.88 14.63
N ASP A 71 4.80 -0.44 14.72
CA ASP A 71 6.04 -1.16 14.38
C ASP A 71 6.33 -1.18 12.87
N TRP A 72 5.37 -0.79 12.04
CA TRP A 72 5.56 -0.71 10.60
C TRP A 72 6.29 0.57 10.18
N ILE A 73 6.27 1.61 11.03
CA ILE A 73 6.92 2.89 10.75
C ILE A 73 8.43 2.68 10.58
N GLY A 74 8.98 3.26 9.52
CA GLY A 74 10.39 3.13 9.16
C GLY A 74 10.72 1.88 8.35
N ARG A 75 9.80 0.90 8.22
CA ARG A 75 9.99 -0.28 7.38
C ARG A 75 9.67 0.02 5.92
N THR A 76 10.26 -0.77 5.03
CA THR A 76 10.07 -0.63 3.57
C THR A 76 9.21 -1.76 3.04
N LEU A 77 8.23 -1.44 2.22
CA LEU A 77 7.46 -2.40 1.42
C LEU A 77 7.71 -2.15 -0.07
N GLU A 78 7.43 -3.16 -0.90
CA GLU A 78 7.37 -2.98 -2.35
C GLU A 78 5.92 -3.02 -2.82
N ALA A 79 5.47 -1.94 -3.46
CA ALA A 79 4.19 -1.87 -4.13
C ALA A 79 4.33 -2.28 -5.60
N TYR A 80 3.50 -3.21 -6.07
CA TYR A 80 3.54 -3.71 -7.44
C TYR A 80 2.14 -3.89 -8.04
N PHE A 81 2.06 -3.92 -9.37
CA PHE A 81 0.82 -4.20 -10.09
C PHE A 81 0.66 -5.70 -10.34
N GLU A 82 -0.41 -6.30 -9.81
CA GLU A 82 -0.80 -7.69 -10.07
C GLU A 82 -1.90 -7.74 -11.14
N PRO A 83 -1.62 -8.24 -12.36
CA PRO A 83 -2.59 -8.23 -13.46
C PRO A 83 -3.80 -9.16 -13.24
N ASN A 84 -3.68 -10.17 -12.37
CA ASN A 84 -4.75 -11.17 -12.18
C ASN A 84 -5.78 -10.80 -11.10
N VAL A 85 -5.67 -9.64 -10.45
CA VAL A 85 -6.69 -9.19 -9.50
C VAL A 85 -8.04 -9.05 -10.20
N THR A 86 -9.06 -9.66 -9.61
CA THR A 86 -10.43 -9.68 -10.12
C THR A 86 -11.34 -8.88 -9.19
N PHE A 87 -12.18 -8.02 -9.76
CA PHE A 87 -13.19 -7.24 -9.05
C PHE A 87 -14.52 -7.35 -9.80
N GLY A 88 -15.60 -7.71 -9.09
CA GLY A 88 -16.92 -7.89 -9.71
C GLY A 88 -16.94 -8.93 -10.85
N GLY A 89 -16.16 -9.99 -10.73
CA GLY A 89 -16.04 -11.04 -11.76
C GLY A 89 -15.21 -10.67 -12.98
N LYS A 90 -14.60 -9.49 -13.03
CA LYS A 90 -13.73 -9.04 -14.14
C LYS A 90 -12.29 -8.90 -13.69
N LYS A 91 -11.33 -9.36 -14.51
CA LYS A 91 -9.91 -9.07 -14.30
C LYS A 91 -9.65 -7.60 -14.57
N VAL A 92 -9.35 -6.85 -13.52
CA VAL A 92 -9.07 -5.41 -13.58
C VAL A 92 -7.60 -5.10 -13.31
N GLY A 93 -6.87 -6.05 -12.73
CA GLY A 93 -5.55 -5.81 -12.17
C GLY A 93 -5.61 -4.93 -10.93
N GLY A 94 -4.58 -4.99 -10.08
CA GLY A 94 -4.67 -4.35 -8.78
C GLY A 94 -3.33 -4.05 -8.14
N LEU A 95 -3.38 -3.16 -7.16
CA LEU A 95 -2.23 -2.78 -6.35
C LEU A 95 -2.02 -3.83 -5.25
N ARG A 96 -0.85 -4.45 -5.25
CA ARG A 96 -0.40 -5.40 -4.23
C ARG A 96 0.86 -4.89 -3.55
N VAL A 97 1.09 -5.39 -2.34
CA VAL A 97 2.32 -5.14 -1.58
C VAL A 97 3.02 -6.46 -1.35
N ARG A 98 4.34 -6.41 -1.22
CA ARG A 98 5.15 -7.52 -0.72
C ARG A 98 6.30 -6.96 0.11
N LEU A 99 6.85 -7.80 0.96
CA LEU A 99 8.11 -7.47 1.62
C LEU A 99 9.21 -7.41 0.55
N PRO A 100 10.10 -6.41 0.60
CA PRO A 100 11.26 -6.40 -0.27
C PRO A 100 12.05 -7.69 -0.03
N LYS A 101 12.50 -8.31 -1.12
CA LYS A 101 13.50 -9.38 -1.00
C LYS A 101 14.74 -8.72 -0.42
N SER A 102 15.20 -9.17 0.74
CA SER A 102 16.49 -8.71 1.27
C SER A 102 17.58 -9.10 0.29
N ASP A 103 17.97 -8.16 -0.55
CA ASP A 103 19.27 -8.02 -1.18
C ASP A 103 19.54 -6.50 -1.15
N ASP A 104 20.53 -6.07 -0.37
CA ASP A 104 21.01 -4.69 -0.17
C ASP A 104 20.13 -3.71 0.65
N ALA A 105 19.89 -4.03 1.92
CA ALA A 105 19.66 -3.03 2.97
C ALA A 105 20.72 -3.11 4.09
N VAL A 106 21.96 -3.42 3.71
CA VAL A 106 23.15 -3.26 4.54
C VAL A 106 23.90 -2.04 3.99
N GLU A 107 24.35 -1.13 4.86
CA GLU A 107 24.99 0.18 4.56
C GLU A 107 24.09 1.41 4.32
N ALA A 108 23.34 1.81 5.35
CA ALA A 108 23.11 3.24 5.60
C ALA A 108 23.19 3.54 7.11
N ALA A 109 24.25 3.02 7.74
CA ALA A 109 24.69 3.38 9.08
C ALA A 109 26.13 2.87 9.26
N SER A 110 27.05 3.47 8.49
CA SER A 110 28.49 3.47 8.80
C SER A 110 28.86 4.81 9.41
#